data_AF-A0A0U3ACK5-F1
#
_entry.id   AF-A0A0U3ACK5-F1
#
_cell.length_a   1.000
_cell.length_b   1.000
_cell.length_c   1.000
_cell.angle_alpha   90.00
_cell.angle_beta   90.00
_cell.angle_gamma   90.00
#
_symmetry.space_group_name_H-M   'P 1'
#
loop_
_entity.id
_entity.type
_entity.pdbx_description
1 polymer ?
#
loop_
_entity_poly.entity_id
_entity_poly.type
_entity_poly.pdbx_seq_one_letter_code
_entity_poly.pdbx_strand_id
1 'polypeptide(L)'
;RYFRAVHPDRPLGLWVRHTHHVLADGSIRGARWLTLFEPAGVTARKVSFDGRPEADGRRFTGEALDSRWDVGVTPLTPTFRHLPKAWMYRTALPRTKPVSVHPLAVFNGELVCGNRTIAVDGWRGMVGNNWGSEHAHRWIWLHVAGFDCAPDAWLDLTLARVKIGPLVTGWIPNGALELAGRRHRLGGLLSKADVDEQVGRARFVMRGHGVEVEVAVQAPGKEAIVLWQYGDPAGRKHDVAHCSIARATVTVRQTSGEQILTAGHSGAYELGMSEAPAGYTVQPYPDP
;
A
#
# COMPACT_ATOMS: atom_id res chain seq x y z
N ARG A 1 1.32 -11.36 0.47
CA ARG A 1 2.12 -10.48 -0.41
C ARG A 1 1.19 -9.70 -1.30
N TYR A 2 1.61 -8.53 -1.76
CA TYR A 2 0.88 -7.75 -2.75
C TYR A 2 1.85 -7.03 -3.66
N PHE A 3 1.39 -6.59 -4.81
CA PHE A 3 2.07 -5.57 -5.59
C PHE A 3 1.08 -4.47 -5.97
N ARG A 4 1.61 -3.27 -6.18
CA ARG A 4 0.97 -2.28 -7.04
C ARG A 4 1.90 -1.96 -8.20
N ALA A 5 1.32 -1.72 -9.37
CA ALA A 5 1.99 -1.25 -10.55
C ALA A 5 1.14 -0.15 -11.19
N VAL A 6 1.76 0.86 -11.77
CA VAL A 6 1.10 1.96 -12.45
C VAL A 6 1.69 2.12 -13.84
N HIS A 7 0.81 2.39 -14.81
CA HIS A 7 1.19 2.66 -16.18
C HIS A 7 2.10 3.91 -16.24
N PRO A 8 3.18 3.90 -17.05
CA PRO A 8 4.13 5.01 -17.10
C PRO A 8 3.46 6.35 -17.44
N ASP A 9 2.62 6.38 -18.48
CA ASP A 9 2.12 7.66 -19.02
C ASP A 9 0.64 7.96 -18.74
N ARG A 10 -0.09 7.06 -18.07
CA ARG A 10 -1.55 7.17 -17.91
C ARG A 10 -1.95 6.82 -16.48
N PRO A 11 -3.05 7.41 -15.95
CA PRO A 11 -3.56 7.11 -14.61
C PRO A 11 -4.28 5.75 -14.58
N LEU A 12 -3.59 4.68 -14.95
CA LEU A 12 -4.04 3.29 -14.93
C LEU A 12 -3.18 2.52 -13.93
N GLY A 13 -3.80 1.99 -12.88
CA GLY A 13 -3.10 1.30 -11.79
C GLY A 13 -3.63 -0.11 -11.59
N LEU A 14 -2.74 -1.05 -11.28
CA LEU A 14 -3.06 -2.42 -10.93
C LEU A 14 -2.58 -2.68 -9.51
N TRP A 15 -3.46 -3.16 -8.65
CA TRP A 15 -3.12 -3.69 -7.34
C TRP A 15 -3.58 -5.14 -7.25
N VAL A 16 -2.69 -6.02 -6.84
CA VAL A 16 -2.98 -7.43 -6.61
C VAL A 16 -2.48 -7.81 -5.24
N ARG A 17 -3.30 -8.52 -4.47
CA ARG A 17 -2.94 -9.01 -3.14
C ARG A 17 -3.25 -10.50 -3.02
N HIS A 18 -2.31 -11.23 -2.46
CA HIS A 18 -2.44 -12.63 -2.04
C HIS A 18 -2.37 -12.66 -0.50
N THR A 19 -3.48 -13.02 0.15
CA THR A 19 -3.56 -13.21 1.60
C THR A 19 -3.76 -14.67 1.95
N HIS A 20 -3.39 -15.04 3.16
CA HIS A 20 -3.88 -16.26 3.79
C HIS A 20 -4.03 -16.02 5.29
N HIS A 21 -5.04 -16.63 5.89
CA HIS A 21 -5.25 -16.71 7.32
C HIS A 21 -4.93 -18.13 7.78
N VAL A 22 -4.24 -18.25 8.91
CA VAL A 22 -4.09 -19.51 9.64
C VAL A 22 -5.15 -19.50 10.73
N LEU A 23 -6.11 -20.40 10.63
CA LEU A 23 -7.23 -20.50 11.57
C LEU A 23 -6.81 -21.22 12.86
N ALA A 24 -7.67 -21.17 13.88
CA ALA A 24 -7.40 -21.76 15.19
C ALA A 24 -7.20 -23.29 15.14
N ASP A 25 -7.83 -23.96 14.17
CA ASP A 25 -7.69 -25.40 13.91
C ASP A 25 -6.44 -25.75 13.07
N GLY A 26 -5.64 -24.75 12.70
CA GLY A 26 -4.45 -24.89 11.85
C GLY A 26 -4.74 -24.93 10.35
N SER A 27 -6.00 -24.93 9.93
CA SER A 27 -6.36 -24.83 8.52
C SER A 27 -5.97 -23.46 7.94
N ILE A 28 -5.76 -23.42 6.62
CA ILE A 28 -5.35 -22.20 5.92
C ILE A 28 -6.44 -21.80 4.94
N ARG A 29 -6.86 -20.54 5.03
CA ARG A 29 -7.80 -19.92 4.08
C ARG A 29 -7.08 -18.85 3.29
N GLY A 30 -6.97 -19.04 1.99
CA GLY A 30 -6.34 -18.13 1.05
C GLY A 30 -7.34 -17.18 0.41
N ALA A 31 -6.87 -16.01 0.00
CA ALA A 31 -7.61 -15.15 -0.92
C ALA A 31 -6.69 -14.43 -1.91
N ARG A 32 -7.21 -14.26 -3.12
CA ARG A 32 -6.61 -13.44 -4.17
C ARG A 32 -7.52 -12.26 -4.45
N TRP A 33 -6.92 -11.09 -4.51
CA TRP A 33 -7.60 -9.81 -4.69
C TRP A 33 -6.97 -9.09 -5.86
N LEU A 34 -7.81 -8.44 -6.65
CA LEU A 34 -7.40 -7.57 -7.73
C LEU A 34 -8.19 -6.27 -7.67
N THR A 35 -7.52 -5.16 -7.92
CA THR A 35 -8.17 -3.90 -8.25
C THR A 35 -7.45 -3.25 -9.43
N LEU A 36 -8.19 -3.02 -10.51
CA LEU A 36 -7.78 -2.13 -11.59
C LEU A 36 -8.34 -0.73 -11.30
N PHE A 37 -7.50 0.28 -11.33
CA PHE A 37 -7.82 1.67 -11.02
C PHE A 37 -7.73 2.53 -12.28
N GLU A 38 -8.81 3.26 -12.57
CA GLU A 38 -8.89 4.30 -13.60
C GLU A 38 -9.59 5.53 -13.00
N PRO A 39 -9.42 6.74 -13.56
CA PRO A 39 -10.09 7.93 -13.03
C PRO A 39 -11.61 7.81 -13.04
N ALA A 40 -12.15 7.10 -14.03
CA ALA A 40 -13.58 6.90 -14.23
C ALA A 40 -14.18 5.79 -13.34
N GLY A 41 -13.36 4.98 -12.66
CA GLY A 41 -13.87 3.85 -11.90
C GLY A 41 -12.82 2.82 -11.52
N VAL A 42 -13.22 1.90 -10.63
CA VAL A 42 -12.40 0.75 -10.23
C VAL A 42 -13.07 -0.56 -10.66
N THR A 43 -12.25 -1.53 -11.08
CA THR A 43 -12.69 -2.93 -11.25
C THR A 43 -12.07 -3.78 -10.16
N ALA A 44 -12.89 -4.20 -9.20
CA ALA A 44 -12.49 -5.00 -8.05
C ALA A 44 -12.90 -6.45 -8.23
N ARG A 45 -12.02 -7.39 -7.88
CA ARG A 45 -12.29 -8.84 -7.87
C ARG A 45 -11.65 -9.50 -6.67
N LYS A 46 -12.32 -10.50 -6.12
CA LYS A 46 -11.78 -11.34 -5.07
C LYS A 46 -12.31 -12.76 -5.18
N VAL A 47 -11.44 -13.73 -4.92
CA VAL A 47 -11.81 -15.11 -4.65
C VAL A 47 -11.13 -15.60 -3.37
N SER A 48 -11.86 -16.37 -2.58
CA SER A 48 -11.37 -17.08 -1.40
C SER A 48 -11.33 -18.59 -1.68
N PHE A 49 -10.35 -19.30 -1.13
CA PHE A 49 -10.15 -20.73 -1.37
C PHE A 49 -9.42 -21.39 -0.20
N ASP A 50 -9.47 -22.72 -0.13
CA ASP A 50 -8.70 -23.49 0.85
C ASP A 50 -7.24 -23.59 0.46
N GLY A 51 -6.36 -23.43 1.44
CA GLY A 51 -4.91 -23.48 1.26
C GLY A 51 -4.28 -22.11 1.04
N ARG A 52 -2.99 -22.15 0.68
CA ARG A 52 -2.16 -20.95 0.54
C ARG A 52 -2.12 -20.50 -0.92
N PRO A 53 -2.22 -19.19 -1.23
CA PRO A 53 -1.86 -18.72 -2.55
C PRO A 53 -0.41 -19.06 -2.87
N GLU A 54 -0.16 -19.47 -4.11
CA GLU A 54 1.19 -19.58 -4.64
C GLU A 54 1.93 -18.24 -4.49
N ALA A 55 3.23 -18.37 -4.21
CA ALA A 55 4.10 -17.23 -3.98
C ALA A 55 5.42 -17.45 -4.72
N ASP A 56 5.52 -16.88 -5.91
CA ASP A 56 6.80 -16.65 -6.57
C ASP A 56 7.41 -15.33 -6.04
N GLY A 57 8.72 -15.27 -5.91
CA GLY A 57 9.46 -14.08 -5.46
C GLY A 57 9.63 -13.03 -6.57
N ARG A 58 9.48 -13.41 -7.84
CA ARG A 58 9.72 -12.56 -9.02
C ARG A 58 8.57 -12.54 -10.02
N ARG A 59 7.49 -13.25 -9.75
CA ARG A 59 6.31 -13.30 -10.60
C ARG A 59 5.05 -13.33 -9.75
N PHE A 60 3.99 -12.70 -10.22
CA PHE A 60 2.67 -12.79 -9.66
C PHE A 60 1.76 -13.40 -10.70
N THR A 61 1.31 -14.62 -10.44
CA THR A 61 0.32 -15.32 -11.24
C THR A 61 -0.92 -15.56 -10.41
N GLY A 62 -2.09 -15.51 -11.03
CA GLY A 62 -3.33 -15.81 -10.34
C GLY A 62 -4.55 -15.41 -11.13
N GLU A 63 -5.69 -15.77 -10.56
CA GLU A 63 -7.00 -15.48 -11.09
C GLU A 63 -7.98 -15.21 -9.95
N ALA A 64 -8.98 -14.37 -10.25
CA ALA A 64 -10.12 -14.08 -9.39
C ALA A 64 -11.32 -13.74 -10.28
N LEU A 65 -12.36 -14.59 -10.25
CA LEU A 65 -13.56 -14.46 -11.09
C LEU A 65 -13.19 -14.44 -12.60
N ASP A 66 -13.62 -13.41 -13.33
CA ASP A 66 -13.36 -13.18 -14.76
C ASP A 66 -11.99 -12.52 -15.04
N SER A 67 -11.09 -12.49 -14.05
CA SER A 67 -9.79 -11.80 -14.15
C SER A 67 -8.63 -12.74 -13.90
N ARG A 68 -7.57 -12.59 -14.68
CA ARG A 68 -6.34 -13.38 -14.61
C ARG A 68 -5.15 -12.47 -14.82
N TRP A 69 -4.08 -12.66 -14.06
CA TRP A 69 -2.84 -11.92 -14.22
C TRP A 69 -1.65 -12.85 -14.27
N ASP A 70 -0.66 -12.44 -15.04
CA ASP A 70 0.65 -13.05 -15.11
C ASP A 70 1.69 -11.94 -15.30
N VAL A 71 2.31 -11.51 -14.20
CA VAL A 71 3.15 -10.31 -14.15
C VAL A 71 4.49 -10.63 -13.50
N GLY A 72 5.57 -10.48 -14.27
CA GLY A 72 6.94 -10.52 -13.80
C GLY A 72 7.36 -9.24 -13.08
N VAL A 73 8.30 -9.36 -12.15
CA VAL A 73 8.82 -8.28 -11.31
C VAL A 73 10.33 -8.19 -11.51
N THR A 74 10.79 -7.00 -11.89
CA THR A 74 12.21 -6.62 -11.91
C THR A 74 12.47 -5.60 -10.80
N PRO A 75 13.06 -6.01 -9.66
CA PRO A 75 13.38 -5.10 -8.58
C PRO A 75 14.37 -4.02 -9.01
N LEU A 76 14.12 -2.77 -8.62
CA LEU A 76 15.07 -1.67 -8.79
C LEU A 76 15.77 -1.28 -7.49
N THR A 77 15.16 -1.57 -6.34
CA THR A 77 15.70 -1.17 -5.03
C THR A 77 15.65 -2.32 -4.02
N PRO A 78 16.58 -2.34 -3.04
CA PRO A 78 16.62 -3.39 -2.03
C PRO A 78 15.49 -3.22 -1.01
N THR A 79 15.08 -4.37 -0.44
CA THR A 79 14.06 -4.49 0.61
C THR A 79 14.16 -3.41 1.67
N PHE A 80 13.01 -2.87 2.05
CA PHE A 80 12.87 -1.94 3.16
C PHE A 80 11.99 -2.52 4.27
N ARG A 81 12.52 -2.52 5.49
CA ARG A 81 11.79 -2.92 6.71
C ARG A 81 11.27 -1.66 7.39
N HIS A 82 9.96 -1.48 7.50
CA HIS A 82 9.35 -0.31 8.13
C HIS A 82 9.71 -0.20 9.61
N LEU A 83 9.55 -1.28 10.38
CA LEU A 83 9.94 -1.33 11.78
C LEU A 83 11.49 -1.27 11.94
N PRO A 84 12.01 -0.49 12.91
CA PRO A 84 13.43 -0.15 12.97
C PRO A 84 14.33 -1.27 13.49
N LYS A 85 13.80 -2.25 14.23
CA LYS A 85 14.60 -3.27 14.91
C LYS A 85 14.25 -4.68 14.40
N ALA A 86 15.28 -5.48 14.12
CA ALA A 86 15.09 -6.83 13.57
C ALA A 86 14.28 -7.76 14.48
N TRP A 87 14.41 -7.60 15.81
CA TRP A 87 13.65 -8.40 16.78
C TRP A 87 12.15 -8.23 16.62
N MET A 88 11.67 -7.05 16.22
CA MET A 88 10.24 -6.74 16.05
C MET A 88 9.56 -7.59 14.97
N TYR A 89 10.31 -8.17 14.04
CA TYR A 89 9.79 -9.08 13.02
C TYR A 89 9.78 -10.54 13.46
N ARG A 90 10.46 -10.86 14.57
CA ARG A 90 10.60 -12.22 15.11
C ARG A 90 9.77 -12.46 16.37
N THR A 91 9.23 -11.39 16.95
CA THR A 91 8.42 -11.43 18.18
C THR A 91 6.92 -11.27 17.89
N ALA A 92 6.09 -11.61 18.88
CA ALA A 92 4.64 -11.42 18.78
C ALA A 92 4.26 -9.94 18.59
N LEU A 93 4.94 -9.03 19.30
CA LEU A 93 4.79 -7.58 19.14
C LEU A 93 5.92 -6.98 18.29
N PRO A 94 5.63 -5.98 17.44
CA PRO A 94 4.31 -5.43 17.10
C PRO A 94 3.40 -6.41 16.36
N ARG A 95 2.08 -6.30 16.55
CA ARG A 95 1.10 -7.24 15.99
C ARG A 95 0.96 -7.16 14.48
N THR A 96 1.40 -6.06 13.86
CA THR A 96 1.48 -5.88 12.40
C THR A 96 2.93 -5.65 11.98
N LYS A 97 3.38 -6.34 10.94
CA LYS A 97 4.77 -6.32 10.47
C LYS A 97 4.83 -6.00 8.96
N PRO A 98 4.93 -4.70 8.59
CA PRO A 98 5.02 -4.30 7.19
C PRO A 98 6.47 -4.32 6.67
N VAL A 99 6.62 -4.81 5.43
CA VAL A 99 7.88 -4.83 4.68
C VAL A 99 7.60 -4.49 3.22
N SER A 100 8.38 -3.58 2.67
CA SER A 100 8.45 -3.33 1.23
C SER A 100 9.52 -4.26 0.68
N VAL A 101 9.09 -5.37 0.07
CA VAL A 101 10.00 -6.36 -0.52
C VAL A 101 10.81 -5.70 -1.63
N HIS A 102 10.13 -4.95 -2.50
CA HIS A 102 10.74 -4.10 -3.51
C HIS A 102 10.04 -2.74 -3.45
N PRO A 103 10.61 -1.73 -2.77
CA PRO A 103 10.03 -0.38 -2.74
C PRO A 103 9.84 0.22 -4.13
N LEU A 104 10.72 -0.11 -5.06
CA LEU A 104 10.57 0.27 -6.46
C LEU A 104 10.92 -0.93 -7.35
N ALA A 105 10.07 -1.20 -8.33
CA ALA A 105 10.23 -2.28 -9.31
C ALA A 105 9.56 -1.92 -10.64
N VAL A 106 10.01 -2.59 -11.71
CA VAL A 106 9.36 -2.61 -13.02
C VAL A 106 8.56 -3.90 -13.17
N PHE A 107 7.39 -3.81 -13.78
CA PHE A 107 6.45 -4.90 -13.97
C PHE A 107 6.20 -5.11 -15.46
N ASN A 108 6.29 -6.37 -15.90
CA ASN A 108 6.05 -6.78 -17.28
C ASN A 108 5.19 -8.05 -17.34
N GLY A 109 4.23 -8.13 -18.26
CA GLY A 109 3.34 -9.27 -18.40
C GLY A 109 1.95 -8.88 -18.92
N GLU A 110 0.93 -9.58 -18.46
CA GLU A 110 -0.44 -9.41 -18.96
C GLU A 110 -1.46 -9.46 -17.83
N LEU A 111 -2.52 -8.66 -17.99
CA LEU A 111 -3.74 -8.70 -17.19
C LEU A 111 -4.93 -8.91 -18.11
N VAL A 112 -5.71 -9.95 -17.85
CA VAL A 112 -7.08 -10.10 -18.37
C VAL A 112 -8.05 -9.69 -17.26
N CYS A 113 -8.98 -8.80 -17.55
CA CYS A 113 -9.98 -8.30 -16.61
C CYS A 113 -11.33 -8.17 -17.32
N GLY A 114 -12.21 -9.16 -17.14
CA GLY A 114 -13.43 -9.27 -17.91
C GLY A 114 -13.13 -9.47 -19.40
N ASN A 115 -13.59 -8.57 -20.26
CA ASN A 115 -13.35 -8.61 -21.70
C ASN A 115 -12.11 -7.82 -22.15
N ARG A 116 -11.34 -7.25 -21.22
CA ARG A 116 -10.14 -6.44 -21.51
C ARG A 116 -8.88 -7.26 -21.29
N THR A 117 -8.01 -7.27 -22.29
CA THR A 117 -6.61 -7.69 -22.12
C THR A 117 -5.74 -6.45 -22.10
N ILE A 118 -4.91 -6.32 -21.06
CA ILE A 118 -4.06 -5.17 -20.79
C ILE A 118 -2.63 -5.68 -20.71
N ALA A 119 -1.78 -5.21 -21.62
CA ALA A 119 -0.33 -5.39 -21.51
C ALA A 119 0.18 -4.59 -20.31
N VAL A 120 0.87 -5.27 -19.40
CA VAL A 120 1.66 -4.64 -18.35
C VAL A 120 3.06 -4.55 -18.93
N ASP A 121 3.47 -3.39 -19.41
CA ASP A 121 4.77 -3.22 -20.09
C ASP A 121 5.48 -1.99 -19.53
N GLY A 122 6.59 -2.22 -18.83
CA GLY A 122 7.37 -1.16 -18.19
C GLY A 122 6.65 -0.45 -17.04
N TRP A 123 5.57 -1.02 -16.48
CA TRP A 123 4.83 -0.38 -15.38
C TRP A 123 5.73 -0.27 -14.14
N ARG A 124 5.63 0.83 -13.39
CA ARG A 124 6.44 1.05 -12.18
C ARG A 124 5.60 0.84 -10.94
N GLY A 125 6.21 0.42 -9.85
CA GLY A 125 5.45 0.15 -8.63
C GLY A 125 6.27 -0.46 -7.52
N MET A 126 5.61 -1.21 -6.65
CA MET A 126 6.25 -1.85 -5.50
C MET A 126 5.68 -3.23 -5.22
N VAL A 127 6.50 -4.07 -4.58
CA VAL A 127 6.08 -5.33 -3.98
C VAL A 127 6.12 -5.19 -2.48
N GLY A 128 5.00 -5.46 -1.81
CA GLY A 128 4.85 -5.37 -0.38
C GLY A 128 4.48 -6.71 0.26
N ASN A 129 4.78 -6.82 1.55
CA ASN A 129 4.29 -7.88 2.39
C ASN A 129 3.96 -7.33 3.78
N ASN A 130 2.82 -7.76 4.32
CA ASN A 130 2.48 -7.53 5.71
C ASN A 130 2.01 -8.85 6.32
N TRP A 131 2.32 -9.06 7.59
CA TRP A 131 1.83 -10.19 8.36
C TRP A 131 1.65 -9.78 9.81
N GLY A 132 0.82 -10.52 10.54
CA GLY A 132 0.41 -10.09 11.86
C GLY A 132 -0.80 -10.83 12.38
N SER A 133 -1.06 -10.67 13.67
CA SER A 133 -2.29 -11.17 14.30
C SER A 133 -3.41 -10.14 14.29
N GLU A 134 -3.10 -8.86 14.05
CA GLU A 134 -4.05 -7.75 14.12
C GLU A 134 -3.69 -6.65 13.13
N HIS A 135 -4.71 -5.91 12.70
CA HIS A 135 -4.56 -4.61 12.04
C HIS A 135 -4.52 -3.48 13.08
N ALA A 136 -3.96 -2.33 12.69
CA ALA A 136 -4.01 -1.13 13.52
C ALA A 136 -5.46 -0.61 13.61
N HIS A 137 -5.80 0.10 14.68
CA HIS A 137 -7.14 0.64 14.89
C HIS A 137 -7.54 1.64 13.78
N ARG A 138 -6.56 2.42 13.31
CA ARG A 138 -6.63 3.28 12.12
C ARG A 138 -5.26 3.31 11.47
N TRP A 139 -5.16 3.25 10.14
CA TRP A 139 -3.87 3.33 9.46
C TRP A 139 -3.92 4.10 8.15
N ILE A 140 -2.76 4.63 7.77
CA ILE A 140 -2.46 5.12 6.43
C ILE A 140 -1.34 4.27 5.86
N TRP A 141 -1.50 3.80 4.63
CA TRP A 141 -0.38 3.40 3.78
C TRP A 141 -0.30 4.34 2.59
N LEU A 142 0.90 4.86 2.32
CA LEU A 142 1.17 5.74 1.19
C LEU A 142 2.40 5.26 0.45
N HIS A 143 2.30 5.19 -0.87
CA HIS A 143 3.42 4.84 -1.73
C HIS A 143 3.52 5.76 -2.94
N VAL A 144 4.70 6.22 -3.33
CA VAL A 144 4.95 6.91 -4.60
C VAL A 144 6.04 6.15 -5.36
N ALA A 145 5.71 5.71 -6.58
CA ALA A 145 6.59 4.91 -7.43
C ALA A 145 7.22 5.77 -8.55
N GLY A 146 8.24 6.56 -8.21
CA GLY A 146 8.80 7.55 -9.13
C GLY A 146 8.06 8.88 -9.09
N PHE A 147 8.83 9.97 -9.16
CA PHE A 147 8.32 11.34 -9.29
C PHE A 147 8.60 11.88 -10.69
N ASP A 148 7.85 12.88 -11.14
CA ASP A 148 7.90 13.41 -12.50
C ASP A 148 9.32 13.86 -12.90
N CYS A 149 10.04 14.52 -11.97
CA CYS A 149 11.43 14.97 -12.16
C CYS A 149 12.47 14.04 -11.49
N ALA A 150 12.05 12.94 -10.87
CA ALA A 150 12.92 12.00 -10.19
C ALA A 150 12.34 10.58 -10.26
N PRO A 151 12.38 9.92 -11.43
CA PRO A 151 11.69 8.65 -11.66
C PRO A 151 12.21 7.50 -10.80
N ASP A 152 13.46 7.57 -10.34
CA ASP A 152 14.09 6.56 -9.48
C ASP A 152 13.90 6.82 -7.99
N ALA A 153 13.34 7.98 -7.62
CA ALA A 153 12.96 8.26 -6.26
C ALA A 153 11.65 7.57 -5.89
N TRP A 154 11.50 7.17 -4.63
CA TRP A 154 10.29 6.54 -4.13
C TRP A 154 10.02 6.94 -2.69
N LEU A 155 8.75 6.91 -2.31
CA LEU A 155 8.29 7.18 -0.96
C LEU A 155 7.41 6.02 -0.51
N ASP A 156 7.68 5.43 0.65
CA ASP A 156 6.83 4.37 1.22
C ASP A 156 6.65 4.58 2.72
N LEU A 157 5.40 4.80 3.13
CA LEU A 157 5.04 5.24 4.46
C LEU A 157 3.90 4.39 5.03
N THR A 158 4.05 4.05 6.30
CA THR A 158 3.00 3.46 7.13
C THR A 158 2.81 4.33 8.37
N LEU A 159 1.60 4.83 8.58
CA LEU A 159 1.23 5.54 9.80
C LEU A 159 0.13 4.75 10.48
N ALA A 160 0.29 4.48 11.77
CA ALA A 160 -0.67 3.66 12.51
C ALA A 160 -1.12 4.35 13.80
N ARG A 161 -2.41 4.24 14.12
CA ARG A 161 -2.94 4.47 15.47
C ARG A 161 -3.28 3.12 16.06
N VAL A 162 -2.69 2.81 17.20
CA VAL A 162 -2.86 1.52 17.88
C VAL A 162 -3.76 1.71 19.08
N LYS A 163 -4.68 0.76 19.31
CA LYS A 163 -5.52 0.73 20.51
C LYS A 163 -4.83 -0.11 21.60
N ILE A 164 -4.62 0.47 22.77
CA ILE A 164 -4.03 -0.16 23.96
C ILE A 164 -5.04 -0.01 25.09
N GLY A 165 -5.79 -1.09 25.37
CA GLY A 165 -6.94 -1.03 26.27
C GLY A 165 -7.99 -0.01 25.76
N PRO A 166 -8.42 0.96 26.58
CA PRO A 166 -9.36 2.00 26.16
C PRO A 166 -8.69 3.15 25.36
N LEU A 167 -7.35 3.25 25.39
CA LEU A 167 -6.62 4.38 24.79
C LEU A 167 -6.25 4.10 23.34
N VAL A 168 -6.31 5.12 22.49
CA VAL A 168 -5.79 5.10 21.12
C VAL A 168 -4.57 6.01 21.05
N THR A 169 -3.45 5.50 20.54
CA THR A 169 -2.23 6.29 20.38
C THR A 169 -2.42 7.46 19.41
N GLY A 170 -1.50 8.43 19.46
CA GLY A 170 -1.25 9.29 18.31
C GLY A 170 -0.74 8.49 17.11
N TRP A 171 -0.55 9.17 15.98
CA TRP A 171 0.04 8.55 14.79
C TRP A 171 1.49 8.12 15.06
N ILE A 172 1.76 6.84 14.77
CA ILE A 172 3.10 6.24 14.82
C ILE A 172 3.60 6.12 13.38
N PRO A 173 4.42 7.07 12.89
CA PRO A 173 4.90 7.06 11.53
C PRO A 173 6.13 6.15 11.36
N ASN A 174 6.18 5.39 10.28
CA ASN A 174 7.35 4.64 9.83
C ASN A 174 7.42 4.68 8.31
N GLY A 175 8.61 4.84 7.75
CA GLY A 175 8.76 4.79 6.30
C GLY A 175 10.12 5.24 5.84
N ALA A 176 10.24 5.44 4.53
CA ALA A 176 11.43 6.03 3.93
C ALA A 176 11.09 6.79 2.64
N LEU A 177 11.93 7.78 2.37
CA LEU A 177 12.08 8.43 1.08
C LEU A 177 13.45 8.04 0.53
N GLU A 178 13.53 7.53 -0.70
CA GLU A 178 14.79 7.41 -1.42
C GLU A 178 14.85 8.48 -2.49
N LEU A 179 15.93 9.25 -2.49
CA LEU A 179 16.08 10.42 -3.33
C LEU A 179 17.57 10.62 -3.66
N ALA A 180 17.88 10.80 -4.95
CA ALA A 180 19.24 10.95 -5.45
C ALA A 180 20.20 9.85 -4.93
N GLY A 181 19.75 8.59 -4.94
CA GLY A 181 20.54 7.43 -4.47
C GLY A 181 20.72 7.33 -2.96
N ARG A 182 20.11 8.24 -2.18
CA ARG A 182 20.19 8.23 -0.71
C ARG A 182 18.84 7.91 -0.08
N ARG A 183 18.86 6.94 0.84
CA ARG A 183 17.69 6.56 1.64
C ARG A 183 17.59 7.38 2.92
N HIS A 184 16.47 8.05 3.07
CA HIS A 184 16.08 8.81 4.25
C HIS A 184 14.99 8.05 5.00
N ARG A 185 15.33 7.48 6.15
CA ARG A 185 14.32 6.89 7.04
C ARG A 185 13.50 8.01 7.69
N LEU A 186 12.19 7.83 7.70
CA LEU A 186 11.21 8.77 8.25
C LEU A 186 10.44 8.11 9.40
N GLY A 187 10.17 8.88 10.44
CA GLY A 187 9.45 8.43 11.61
C GLY A 187 10.28 7.58 12.58
N GLY A 188 9.61 6.70 13.33
CA GLY A 188 10.17 5.88 14.39
C GLY A 188 9.46 6.08 15.74
N LEU A 189 9.88 5.32 16.76
CA LEU A 189 9.19 5.20 18.06
C LEU A 189 8.92 6.53 18.78
N LEU A 190 9.79 7.52 18.63
CA LEU A 190 9.66 8.83 19.28
C LEU A 190 9.17 9.93 18.33
N SER A 191 8.91 9.58 17.08
CA SER A 191 8.44 10.54 16.09
C SER A 191 6.94 10.74 16.20
N LYS A 192 6.53 12.00 16.09
CA LYS A 192 5.13 12.37 15.89
C LYS A 192 4.92 12.74 14.43
N ALA A 193 3.73 12.49 13.92
CA ALA A 193 3.27 13.04 12.66
C ALA A 193 2.02 13.86 12.95
N ASP A 194 1.97 15.06 12.38
CA ASP A 194 0.73 15.83 12.26
C ASP A 194 0.04 15.37 10.97
N VAL A 195 -1.22 14.98 11.07
CA VAL A 195 -1.93 14.27 10.01
C VAL A 195 -3.36 14.80 9.90
N ASP A 196 -3.64 15.43 8.76
CA ASP A 196 -4.99 15.66 8.26
C ASP A 196 -5.29 14.59 7.21
N GLU A 197 -6.29 13.76 7.45
CA GLU A 197 -6.64 12.63 6.58
C GLU A 197 -8.14 12.50 6.40
N GLN A 198 -8.53 12.15 5.18
CA GLN A 198 -9.90 11.85 4.78
C GLN A 198 -9.85 10.79 3.68
N VAL A 199 -10.99 10.19 3.38
CA VAL A 199 -11.07 9.26 2.24
C VAL A 199 -10.63 9.97 0.97
N GLY A 200 -9.64 9.38 0.29
CA GLY A 200 -9.07 9.90 -0.93
C GLY A 200 -8.04 11.02 -0.77
N ARG A 201 -7.73 11.53 0.43
CA ARG A 201 -6.66 12.52 0.60
C ARG A 201 -6.01 12.54 1.97
N ALA A 202 -4.76 12.96 2.02
CA ALA A 202 -4.12 13.30 3.28
C ALA A 202 -3.05 14.38 3.09
N ARG A 203 -2.80 15.13 4.16
CA ARG A 203 -1.63 15.98 4.33
C ARG A 203 -0.97 15.64 5.66
N PHE A 204 0.34 15.43 5.63
CA PHE A 204 1.09 15.19 6.86
C PHE A 204 2.56 15.56 6.75
N VAL A 205 3.18 15.79 7.90
CA VAL A 205 4.62 16.06 8.02
C VAL A 205 5.30 14.93 8.77
N MET A 206 6.38 14.40 8.20
CA MET A 206 7.24 13.38 8.79
C MET A 206 8.68 13.85 8.83
N ARG A 207 9.40 13.45 9.89
CA ARG A 207 10.80 13.82 10.10
C ARG A 207 11.70 12.60 10.08
N GLY A 208 12.91 12.80 9.60
CA GLY A 208 14.02 11.86 9.66
C GLY A 208 15.30 12.56 10.10
N HIS A 209 16.42 11.84 10.09
CA HIS A 209 17.71 12.43 10.43
C HIS A 209 18.14 13.47 9.37
N GLY A 210 18.10 14.75 9.74
CA GLY A 210 18.49 15.87 8.87
C GLY A 210 17.53 16.13 7.71
N VAL A 211 16.29 15.64 7.79
CA VAL A 211 15.27 15.82 6.76
C VAL A 211 13.87 15.95 7.35
N GLU A 212 13.10 16.87 6.81
CA GLU A 212 11.65 16.96 7.01
C GLU A 212 10.97 16.73 5.65
N VAL A 213 9.89 15.96 5.66
CA VAL A 213 9.12 15.64 4.47
C VAL A 213 7.66 15.95 4.75
N GLU A 214 7.14 16.92 4.02
CA GLU A 214 5.72 17.24 3.97
C GLU A 214 5.10 16.56 2.75
N VAL A 215 3.99 15.84 2.96
CA VAL A 215 3.33 15.06 1.92
C VAL A 215 1.89 15.54 1.80
N ALA A 216 1.46 15.82 0.58
CA ALA A 216 0.06 15.97 0.21
C ALA A 216 -0.28 14.93 -0.85
N VAL A 217 -1.34 14.15 -0.64
CA VAL A 217 -1.81 13.11 -1.55
C VAL A 217 -3.30 13.27 -1.81
N GLN A 218 -3.74 13.01 -3.03
CA GLN A 218 -5.13 13.15 -3.42
C GLN A 218 -5.48 12.18 -4.55
N ALA A 219 -6.56 11.42 -4.38
CA ALA A 219 -7.15 10.61 -5.43
C ALA A 219 -7.74 11.52 -6.54
N PRO A 220 -7.73 11.10 -7.82
CA PRO A 220 -8.27 11.89 -8.93
C PRO A 220 -9.76 12.25 -8.76
N GLY A 221 -10.52 11.35 -8.15
CA GLY A 221 -11.95 11.47 -7.92
C GLY A 221 -12.42 10.37 -6.97
N LYS A 222 -13.70 10.40 -6.62
CA LYS A 222 -14.32 9.39 -5.73
C LYS A 222 -14.40 8.03 -6.40
N GLU A 223 -14.61 8.04 -7.72
CA GLU A 223 -14.77 6.88 -8.60
C GLU A 223 -13.48 6.05 -8.67
N ALA A 224 -12.33 6.70 -8.50
CA ALA A 224 -11.00 6.07 -8.47
C ALA A 224 -10.62 5.46 -7.10
N ILE A 225 -11.58 5.33 -6.18
CA ILE A 225 -11.37 4.81 -4.83
C ILE A 225 -12.17 3.51 -4.68
N VAL A 226 -11.48 2.43 -4.35
CA VAL A 226 -12.11 1.17 -3.94
C VAL A 226 -12.28 1.15 -2.42
N LEU A 227 -13.40 0.59 -1.94
CA LEU A 227 -13.62 0.34 -0.51
C LEU A 227 -13.65 -1.17 -0.25
N TRP A 228 -12.57 -1.70 0.30
CA TRP A 228 -12.46 -3.10 0.70
C TRP A 228 -12.82 -3.28 2.18
N GLN A 229 -13.28 -4.47 2.54
CA GLN A 229 -13.36 -4.89 3.94
C GLN A 229 -12.23 -5.88 4.22
N TYR A 230 -11.36 -5.54 5.18
CA TYR A 230 -10.31 -6.42 5.70
C TYR A 230 -10.69 -6.93 7.08
N GLY A 231 -10.65 -8.24 7.26
CA GLY A 231 -10.76 -8.97 8.50
C GLY A 231 -9.36 -9.24 9.03
N ASP A 232 -9.16 -9.03 10.33
CA ASP A 232 -8.00 -9.56 11.01
C ASP A 232 -8.25 -11.01 11.49
N PRO A 233 -7.20 -11.80 11.77
CA PRO A 233 -7.33 -13.13 12.35
C PRO A 233 -8.09 -13.17 13.69
N ALA A 234 -8.26 -12.03 14.36
CA ALA A 234 -9.02 -11.90 15.60
C ALA A 234 -10.52 -11.59 15.37
N GLY A 235 -10.99 -11.59 14.11
CA GLY A 235 -12.39 -11.44 13.74
C GLY A 235 -12.89 -10.00 13.65
N ARG A 236 -12.02 -9.00 13.83
CA ARG A 236 -12.40 -7.58 13.63
C ARG A 236 -12.35 -7.24 12.16
N LYS A 237 -13.27 -6.37 11.75
CA LYS A 237 -13.38 -5.88 10.38
C LYS A 237 -12.96 -4.42 10.32
N HIS A 238 -12.30 -4.07 9.24
CA HIS A 238 -11.87 -2.74 8.92
C HIS A 238 -12.28 -2.40 7.49
N ASP A 239 -12.86 -1.23 7.32
CA ASP A 239 -13.16 -0.70 5.99
C ASP A 239 -11.96 0.11 5.50
N VAL A 240 -11.54 -0.18 4.27
CA VAL A 240 -10.26 0.26 3.73
C VAL A 240 -10.47 0.92 2.40
N ALA A 241 -10.37 2.26 2.40
CA ALA A 241 -10.42 3.04 1.18
C ALA A 241 -9.03 3.08 0.54
N HIS A 242 -8.93 2.73 -0.73
CA HIS A 242 -7.65 2.66 -1.45
C HIS A 242 -7.78 3.32 -2.82
N CYS A 243 -6.78 4.12 -3.19
CA CYS A 243 -6.54 4.59 -4.56
C CYS A 243 -5.08 4.34 -4.93
N SER A 244 -4.80 3.71 -6.07
CA SER A 244 -3.43 3.38 -6.51
C SER A 244 -2.91 4.24 -7.67
N ILE A 245 -3.65 5.30 -8.00
CA ILE A 245 -3.37 6.28 -9.06
C ILE A 245 -3.48 7.73 -8.54
N ALA A 246 -3.17 7.94 -7.26
CA ALA A 246 -3.26 9.24 -6.62
C ALA A 246 -2.16 10.18 -7.11
N ARG A 247 -2.47 11.47 -7.14
CA ARG A 247 -1.44 12.52 -7.27
C ARG A 247 -0.78 12.74 -5.91
N ALA A 248 0.51 13.04 -5.91
CA ALA A 248 1.24 13.40 -4.71
C ALA A 248 2.16 14.59 -4.94
N THR A 249 2.28 15.43 -3.91
CA THR A 249 3.28 16.49 -3.81
C THR A 249 4.05 16.26 -2.52
N VAL A 250 5.38 16.21 -2.63
CA VAL A 250 6.29 15.91 -1.52
C VAL A 250 7.31 17.03 -1.44
N THR A 251 7.20 17.85 -0.40
CA THR A 251 8.18 18.90 -0.10
C THR A 251 9.21 18.35 0.86
N VAL A 252 10.47 18.33 0.43
CA VAL A 252 11.60 17.79 1.19
C VAL A 252 12.48 18.96 1.62
N ARG A 253 12.61 19.15 2.94
CA ARG A 253 13.45 20.19 3.54
C ARG A 253 14.67 19.56 4.19
N GLN A 254 15.84 20.03 3.80
CA GLN A 254 17.15 19.63 4.32
C GLN A 254 17.99 20.89 4.59
N THR A 255 19.11 20.74 5.29
CA THR A 255 20.05 21.87 5.50
C THR A 255 20.55 22.47 4.17
N SER A 256 20.63 21.65 3.12
CA SER A 256 21.02 22.08 1.77
C SER A 256 19.93 22.85 1.01
N GLY A 257 18.70 22.89 1.51
CA GLY A 257 17.58 23.60 0.89
C GLY A 257 16.27 22.82 0.88
N GLU A 258 15.30 23.40 0.18
CA GLU A 258 13.98 22.81 -0.06
C GLU A 258 13.85 22.35 -1.52
N GLN A 259 13.22 21.20 -1.73
CA GLN A 259 12.88 20.69 -3.05
C GLN A 259 11.45 20.14 -3.03
N ILE A 260 10.72 20.32 -4.13
CA ILE A 260 9.35 19.84 -4.30
C ILE A 260 9.34 18.77 -5.37
N LEU A 261 8.84 17.59 -5.02
CA LEU A 261 8.67 16.46 -5.93
C LEU A 261 7.18 16.24 -6.19
N THR A 262 6.81 16.09 -7.45
CA THR A 262 5.43 15.83 -7.86
C THR A 262 5.29 14.45 -8.50
N ALA A 263 4.12 13.86 -8.35
CA ALA A 263 3.73 12.64 -9.02
C ALA A 263 2.30 12.83 -9.51
N GLY A 264 2.09 12.81 -10.84
CA GLY A 264 0.77 12.98 -11.43
C GLY A 264 -0.22 11.85 -11.07
N HIS A 265 0.26 10.61 -11.10
CA HIS A 265 -0.56 9.41 -10.88
C HIS A 265 0.20 8.22 -10.28
N SER A 266 1.49 8.35 -9.96
CA SER A 266 2.29 7.26 -9.39
C SER A 266 2.10 7.08 -7.88
N GLY A 267 1.25 7.90 -7.24
CA GLY A 267 0.90 7.79 -5.84
C GLY A 267 -0.13 6.69 -5.56
N ALA A 268 -0.06 6.11 -4.38
CA ALA A 268 -1.11 5.31 -3.77
C ALA A 268 -1.38 5.84 -2.38
N TYR A 269 -2.66 5.82 -2.00
CA TYR A 269 -3.14 6.20 -0.70
C TYR A 269 -4.18 5.19 -0.24
N GLU A 270 -3.92 4.58 0.90
CA GLU A 270 -4.83 3.68 1.60
C GLU A 270 -5.12 4.22 2.99
N LEU A 271 -6.40 4.27 3.35
CA LEU A 271 -6.88 4.65 4.67
C LEU A 271 -7.73 3.51 5.24
N GLY A 272 -7.25 2.89 6.31
CA GLY A 272 -7.99 1.88 7.05
C GLY A 272 -8.69 2.46 8.26
N MET A 273 -9.98 2.14 8.38
CA MET A 273 -10.92 2.69 9.36
C MET A 273 -11.65 1.56 10.07
N SER A 274 -12.28 1.87 11.20
CA SER A 274 -13.15 0.91 11.90
C SER A 274 -14.57 0.90 11.34
N GLU A 275 -14.96 1.91 10.56
CA GLU A 275 -16.31 2.07 10.00
C GLU A 275 -16.25 2.61 8.58
N ALA A 276 -17.22 2.19 7.76
CA ALA A 276 -17.33 2.59 6.38
C ALA A 276 -17.64 4.09 6.26
N PRO A 277 -16.92 4.83 5.40
CA PRO A 277 -17.18 6.24 5.18
C PRO A 277 -18.51 6.43 4.43
N ALA A 278 -19.24 7.48 4.81
CA ALA A 278 -20.50 7.83 4.16
C ALA A 278 -20.32 8.04 2.64
N GLY A 279 -21.25 7.48 1.87
CA GLY A 279 -21.28 7.63 0.42
C GLY A 279 -20.35 6.69 -0.36
N TYR A 280 -19.66 5.76 0.27
CA TYR A 280 -18.86 4.75 -0.41
C TYR A 280 -19.50 3.36 -0.27
N THR A 281 -19.46 2.58 -1.36
CA THR A 281 -19.99 1.21 -1.37
C THR A 281 -18.85 0.22 -1.11
N VAL A 282 -18.96 -0.54 -0.03
CA VAL A 282 -18.04 -1.65 0.27
C VAL A 282 -18.18 -2.70 -0.81
N GLN A 283 -17.06 -3.20 -1.32
CA GLN A 283 -17.05 -4.25 -2.33
C GLN A 283 -17.71 -5.53 -1.79
N PRO A 284 -18.50 -6.26 -2.61
CA PRO A 284 -19.36 -7.36 -2.16
C PRO A 284 -18.59 -8.68 -1.94
N TYR A 285 -17.40 -8.59 -1.37
CA TYR A 285 -16.47 -9.70 -1.23
C TYR A 285 -16.10 -9.90 0.25
N PRO A 286 -16.84 -10.75 0.98
CA PRO A 286 -16.61 -10.96 2.41
C PRO A 286 -15.23 -11.57 2.64
N ASP A 287 -14.62 -11.29 3.80
CA ASP A 287 -13.38 -11.95 4.20
C ASP A 287 -13.54 -13.43 4.53
N PRO A 288 -12.52 -14.26 4.24
CA PRO A 288 -12.60 -15.71 4.29
C PRO A 288 -12.70 -16.28 5.70
#